data_AF-A0A1D2X6J7-F1
#
_entry.id   AF-A0A1D2X6J7-F1
#
_cell.length_a   1.000
_cell.length_b   1.000
_cell.length_c   1.000
_cell.angle_alpha   90.00
_cell.angle_beta   90.00
_cell.angle_gamma   90.00
#
_symmetry.space_group_name_H-M   'P 1'
#
loop_
_entity.id
_entity.type
_entity.pdbx_description
1 polymer ?
#
loop_
_entity_poly.entity_id
_entity_poly.type
_entity_poly.pdbx_seq_one_letter_code
_entity_poly.pdbx_strand_id
1 'polypeptide(L)'
;MVVQTFFTVTITMNHYGNQIAMRLILLLATLMTVLPAQALFNAGVNRTIIAEHETFELTLRSDTHTNDAPDLTPLKQDFKVMGTRHSRQERLINGKFESWLDWTITLLPKNTGDLTVPSLRLGSERSHPINISVRSDLNNNGGSTGKPVMIQTDINSEAVYVQQEILFTMKILYRVPLYEDSRLTPLSIDNAIVQQLGETEKFDTIVNGTRYNVFQLQFSIHPQQEGTLEIPSLTFSGQVANNNDPFGSIFSSGGKPIVARSQPVTIEVKPHPADYPQQNWLPARDLRLQETWSQPLDSLQAGDAITRTITIEADGLSAAQLPPVFLAQPEGVNSYPDKSGSKDLQTTEGIRGQRTDAIAMIPTRAGKIKLPAVKYTWFDTITRETRVAEIPERIINVAPGAEPETQPIVTQEKQEPLECPTPEIHEQTPSENTSGLWRNISLILALLWLATGLFWWFTRHKHSNTQSESVPLPKTTSTEREKAAFSDLKAACQSEDLHGIRFNLKEWSLAYLNDSTLVSMDQCLERFESRTLNELCALLDNKLYSGSDKPIDLDNLLEVCSKLRKEKTKDSSKDSDLNDIYPE
;
A
#
# COMPACT_ATOMS: atom_id res chain seq x y z
N MET A 1 -94.24 81.82 16.61
CA MET A 1 -93.02 82.53 17.04
C MET A 1 -92.36 81.66 18.11
N VAL A 2 -91.54 80.68 17.72
CA VAL A 2 -90.13 80.78 17.26
C VAL A 2 -89.16 80.79 18.45
N VAL A 3 -88.32 79.74 18.46
CA VAL A 3 -87.09 79.44 19.23
C VAL A 3 -87.21 78.75 20.60
N GLN A 4 -87.56 77.47 20.56
CA GLN A 4 -86.85 76.43 21.32
C GLN A 4 -85.79 75.78 20.40
N THR A 5 -84.84 75.02 20.95
CA THR A 5 -83.74 74.28 20.29
C THR A 5 -82.54 75.08 19.75
N PHE A 6 -81.61 75.46 20.63
CA PHE A 6 -80.16 75.56 20.34
C PHE A 6 -79.33 75.40 21.63
N PHE A 7 -79.58 74.32 22.36
CA PHE A 7 -78.61 73.72 23.27
C PHE A 7 -78.44 72.28 22.80
N THR A 8 -77.20 71.76 22.81
CA THR A 8 -76.81 70.38 22.41
C THR A 8 -76.37 70.17 20.95
N VAL A 9 -75.37 70.92 20.44
CA VAL A 9 -74.60 70.45 19.25
C VAL A 9 -73.07 70.62 19.38
N THR A 10 -72.54 71.38 20.35
CA THR A 10 -71.09 71.67 20.40
C THR A 10 -70.25 70.69 21.24
N ILE A 11 -70.81 69.58 21.73
CA ILE A 11 -70.07 68.51 22.44
C ILE A 11 -70.34 67.15 21.78
N THR A 12 -70.28 67.09 20.45
CA THR A 12 -70.28 65.82 19.71
C THR A 12 -69.37 65.86 18.48
N MET A 13 -68.67 66.97 18.20
CA MET A 13 -67.69 67.02 17.09
C MET A 13 -66.23 66.75 17.53
N ASN A 14 -65.92 66.82 18.83
CA ASN A 14 -64.54 66.54 19.31
C ASN A 14 -64.30 65.06 19.68
N HIS A 15 -65.36 64.25 19.77
CA HIS A 15 -65.25 62.83 20.12
C HIS A 15 -65.08 61.91 18.89
N TYR A 16 -65.64 62.31 17.74
CA TYR A 16 -65.49 61.56 16.48
C TYR A 16 -64.10 61.75 15.82
N GLY A 17 -63.48 62.94 15.95
CA GLY A 17 -62.12 63.17 15.47
C GLY A 17 -61.06 62.32 16.19
N ASN A 18 -61.20 62.18 17.51
CA ASN A 18 -60.30 61.35 18.33
C ASN A 18 -60.48 59.85 18.06
N GLN A 19 -61.71 59.40 17.79
CA GLN A 19 -61.99 57.99 17.43
C GLN A 19 -61.41 57.62 16.05
N ILE A 20 -61.45 58.54 15.08
CA ILE A 20 -60.89 58.32 13.74
C ILE A 20 -59.35 58.37 13.80
N ALA A 21 -58.77 59.33 14.53
CA ALA A 21 -57.32 59.39 14.74
C ALA A 21 -56.80 58.15 15.48
N MET A 22 -57.51 57.67 16.51
CA MET A 22 -57.16 56.46 17.24
C MET A 22 -57.28 55.20 16.38
N ARG A 23 -58.30 55.10 15.51
CA ARG A 23 -58.41 53.99 14.53
C ARG A 23 -57.34 54.05 13.44
N LEU A 24 -56.93 55.24 13.00
CA LEU A 24 -55.86 55.41 12.01
C LEU A 24 -54.49 55.05 12.60
N ILE A 25 -54.23 55.43 13.87
CA ILE A 25 -53.02 55.07 14.60
C ILE A 25 -52.98 53.56 14.88
N LEU A 26 -54.12 52.94 15.22
CA LEU A 26 -54.20 51.48 15.40
C LEU A 26 -53.95 50.74 14.08
N LEU A 27 -54.50 51.25 12.96
CA LEU A 27 -54.29 50.69 11.63
C LEU A 27 -52.82 50.82 11.18
N LEU A 28 -52.19 51.98 11.46
CA LEU A 28 -50.77 52.22 11.16
C LEU A 28 -49.84 51.38 12.04
N ALA A 29 -50.22 51.15 13.30
CA ALA A 29 -49.50 50.26 14.23
C ALA A 29 -49.63 48.78 13.84
N THR A 30 -50.77 48.34 13.29
CA THR A 30 -50.93 46.99 12.73
C THR A 30 -50.21 46.81 11.39
N LEU A 31 -49.97 47.88 10.64
CA LEU A 31 -49.21 47.82 9.38
C LEU A 31 -47.68 47.81 9.61
N MET A 32 -47.24 48.09 10.84
CA MET A 32 -45.83 48.07 11.26
C MET A 32 -45.38 46.76 11.92
N THR A 33 -46.18 45.69 11.88
CA THR A 33 -45.66 44.35 12.19
C THR A 33 -44.77 43.89 11.03
N VAL A 34 -43.52 44.36 11.05
CA VAL A 34 -42.45 43.83 10.22
C VAL A 34 -42.28 42.38 10.67
N LEU A 35 -42.67 41.43 9.83
CA LEU A 35 -42.29 40.04 10.03
C LEU A 35 -40.76 40.03 10.14
N PRO A 36 -40.16 39.49 11.21
CA PRO A 36 -38.73 39.28 11.21
C PRO A 36 -38.44 38.38 10.01
N ALA A 37 -37.63 38.85 9.06
CA ALA A 37 -37.02 37.99 8.07
C ALA A 37 -36.15 37.01 8.87
N GLN A 38 -36.72 35.83 9.15
CA GLN A 38 -35.97 34.74 9.75
C GLN A 38 -34.88 34.39 8.74
N ALA A 39 -33.64 34.39 9.24
CA ALA A 39 -32.52 33.88 8.50
C ALA A 39 -32.83 32.45 8.02
N LEU A 40 -32.44 32.16 6.79
CA LEU A 40 -32.94 31.05 6.00
C LEU A 40 -31.85 29.99 5.86
N PHE A 41 -31.68 29.12 6.86
CA PHE A 41 -30.81 27.94 6.73
C PHE A 41 -31.44 26.85 5.86
N ASN A 42 -31.10 26.84 4.58
CA ASN A 42 -31.67 25.93 3.59
C ASN A 42 -30.70 24.85 3.16
N ALA A 43 -31.22 23.62 2.98
CA ALA A 43 -30.52 22.53 2.34
C ALA A 43 -31.03 22.36 0.91
N GLY A 44 -30.12 22.08 -0.02
CA GLY A 44 -30.41 21.69 -1.39
C GLY A 44 -29.44 20.62 -1.86
N VAL A 45 -29.86 19.77 -2.78
CA VAL A 45 -28.99 18.76 -3.41
C VAL A 45 -28.90 19.02 -4.90
N ASN A 46 -27.76 18.71 -5.49
CA ASN A 46 -27.60 18.83 -6.94
C ASN A 46 -28.44 17.81 -7.72
N ARG A 47 -28.78 16.66 -7.10
CA ARG A 47 -29.58 15.56 -7.67
C ARG A 47 -30.35 14.83 -6.57
N THR A 48 -31.59 14.41 -6.86
CA THR A 48 -32.44 13.63 -5.95
C THR A 48 -32.56 12.16 -6.35
N ILE A 49 -32.12 11.80 -7.55
CA ILE A 49 -32.01 10.40 -8.01
C ILE A 49 -30.54 10.19 -8.37
N ILE A 50 -29.92 9.20 -7.74
CA ILE A 50 -28.48 8.90 -7.90
C ILE A 50 -28.25 7.42 -8.14
N ALA A 51 -27.22 7.09 -8.90
CA ALA A 51 -26.81 5.70 -9.04
C ALA A 51 -26.14 5.22 -7.74
N GLU A 52 -26.23 3.92 -7.48
CA GLU A 52 -25.44 3.28 -6.44
C GLU A 52 -23.94 3.58 -6.65
N HIS A 53 -23.23 3.90 -5.56
CA HIS A 53 -21.81 4.27 -5.54
C HIS A 53 -21.43 5.60 -6.20
N GLU A 54 -22.41 6.41 -6.61
CA GLU A 54 -22.17 7.76 -7.11
C GLU A 54 -22.18 8.80 -5.97
N THR A 55 -21.31 9.80 -6.06
CA THR A 55 -21.32 10.93 -5.11
C THR A 55 -22.30 12.02 -5.56
N PHE A 56 -22.91 12.69 -4.59
CA PHE A 56 -23.75 13.87 -4.83
C PHE A 56 -23.35 15.02 -3.92
N GLU A 57 -23.77 16.24 -4.26
CA GLU A 57 -23.44 17.45 -3.50
C GLU A 57 -24.68 17.92 -2.74
N LEU A 58 -24.53 18.04 -1.42
CA LEU A 58 -25.44 18.72 -0.52
C LEU A 58 -24.93 20.14 -0.29
N THR A 59 -25.72 21.14 -0.66
CA THR A 59 -25.45 22.55 -0.39
C THR A 59 -26.31 23.01 0.79
N LEU A 60 -25.66 23.50 1.84
CA LEU A 60 -26.31 24.17 2.96
C LEU A 60 -26.02 25.66 2.84
N ARG A 61 -27.06 26.49 2.77
CA ARG A 61 -26.94 27.95 2.64
C ARG A 61 -27.43 28.61 3.91
N SER A 62 -26.65 29.55 4.45
CA SER A 62 -27.04 30.45 5.54
C SER A 62 -26.82 31.90 5.14
N ASP A 63 -27.75 32.78 5.46
CA ASP A 63 -27.64 34.24 5.35
C ASP A 63 -27.23 34.90 6.69
N THR A 64 -27.00 34.11 7.75
CA THR A 64 -26.46 34.62 9.01
C THR A 64 -24.95 34.82 8.96
N HIS A 65 -24.49 35.89 9.62
CA HIS A 65 -23.07 36.12 9.87
C HIS A 65 -22.60 35.21 11.02
N THR A 66 -22.46 33.91 10.74
CA THR A 66 -21.91 32.93 11.68
C THR A 66 -20.57 32.38 11.20
N ASN A 67 -19.71 32.03 12.15
CA ASN A 67 -18.47 31.27 11.92
C ASN A 67 -18.62 29.80 12.35
N ASP A 68 -19.80 29.40 12.83
CA ASP A 68 -20.08 28.02 13.25
C ASP A 68 -20.16 27.09 12.04
N ALA A 69 -19.76 25.83 12.21
CA ALA A 69 -19.93 24.79 11.19
C ALA A 69 -21.22 23.98 11.45
N PRO A 70 -21.92 23.52 10.39
CA PRO A 70 -23.11 22.69 10.54
C PRO A 70 -22.75 21.31 11.14
N ASP A 71 -23.62 20.78 12.01
CA ASP A 71 -23.46 19.44 12.55
C ASP A 71 -23.77 18.38 11.48
N LEU A 72 -22.72 17.75 10.95
CA LEU A 72 -22.80 16.70 9.93
C LEU A 72 -22.94 15.28 10.53
N THR A 73 -22.94 15.15 11.86
CA THR A 73 -23.03 13.84 12.54
C THR A 73 -24.24 13.01 12.09
N PRO A 74 -25.45 13.59 11.92
CA PRO A 74 -26.62 12.85 11.45
C PRO A 74 -26.43 12.21 10.06
N LEU A 75 -25.60 12.78 9.18
CA LEU A 75 -25.35 12.24 7.85
C LEU A 75 -24.59 10.92 7.87
N LYS A 76 -23.79 10.69 8.93
CA LYS A 76 -22.89 9.53 9.02
C LYS A 76 -23.63 8.21 9.14
N GLN A 77 -24.94 8.20 9.40
CA GLN A 77 -25.74 6.99 9.43
C GLN A 77 -25.80 6.36 8.02
N ASP A 78 -26.34 7.11 7.06
CA ASP A 78 -26.66 6.60 5.72
C ASP A 78 -25.68 7.06 4.62
N PHE A 79 -24.82 8.04 4.93
CA PHE A 79 -23.87 8.61 3.99
C PHE A 79 -22.44 8.62 4.55
N LYS A 80 -21.47 8.48 3.66
CA LYS A 80 -20.06 8.78 3.92
C LYS A 80 -19.77 10.19 3.43
N VAL A 81 -19.30 11.05 4.33
CA VAL A 81 -18.86 12.42 3.99
C VAL A 81 -17.50 12.32 3.32
N MET A 82 -17.45 12.64 2.02
CA MET A 82 -16.24 12.54 1.19
C MET A 82 -15.42 13.83 1.21
N GLY A 83 -16.07 14.98 1.44
CA GLY A 83 -15.42 16.27 1.53
C GLY A 83 -16.41 17.35 1.94
N THR A 84 -15.91 18.44 2.52
CA THR A 84 -16.70 19.63 2.87
C THR A 84 -15.90 20.86 2.48
N ARG A 85 -16.54 21.76 1.75
CA ARG A 85 -16.01 23.08 1.42
C ARG A 85 -17.03 24.13 1.84
N HIS A 86 -16.57 25.33 2.17
CA HIS A 86 -17.46 26.45 2.42
C HIS A 86 -17.00 27.67 1.62
N SER A 87 -17.96 28.48 1.19
CA SER A 87 -17.69 29.71 0.43
C SER A 87 -18.60 30.82 0.96
N ARG A 88 -17.99 31.96 1.30
CA ARG A 88 -18.71 33.18 1.65
C ARG A 88 -18.82 34.04 0.40
N GLN A 89 -20.03 34.44 0.05
CA GLN A 89 -20.29 35.37 -1.04
C GLN A 89 -20.89 36.66 -0.48
N GLU A 90 -20.44 37.79 -1.01
CA GLU A 90 -20.89 39.11 -0.61
C GLU A 90 -21.35 39.86 -1.86
N ARG A 91 -22.55 40.44 -1.80
CA ARG A 91 -23.14 41.18 -2.91
C ARG A 91 -23.65 42.52 -2.42
N LEU A 92 -23.19 43.58 -3.08
CA LEU A 92 -23.69 44.93 -2.86
C LEU A 92 -24.61 45.32 -4.02
N ILE A 93 -25.92 45.41 -3.80
CA ILE A 93 -26.89 45.87 -4.81
C ILE A 93 -27.62 47.10 -4.26
N ASN A 94 -27.58 48.23 -4.98
CA ASN A 94 -28.29 49.46 -4.62
C ASN A 94 -28.05 49.91 -3.15
N GLY A 95 -26.83 49.74 -2.64
CA GLY A 95 -26.46 50.11 -1.27
C GLY A 95 -26.92 49.14 -0.18
N LYS A 96 -27.55 47.99 -0.52
CA LYS A 96 -27.82 46.90 0.41
C LYS A 96 -26.73 45.84 0.30
N PHE A 97 -26.12 45.52 1.44
CA PHE A 97 -25.11 44.48 1.58
C PHE A 97 -25.79 43.15 1.93
N GLU A 98 -25.68 42.16 1.05
CA GLU A 98 -26.13 40.79 1.27
C GLU A 98 -24.90 39.88 1.38
N SER A 99 -24.82 39.06 2.44
CA SER A 99 -23.77 38.06 2.62
C SER A 99 -24.41 36.71 2.87
N TRP A 100 -23.92 35.66 2.22
CA TRP A 100 -24.33 34.29 2.51
C TRP A 100 -23.13 33.35 2.54
N LEU A 101 -23.27 32.28 3.32
CA LEU A 101 -22.31 31.22 3.51
C LEU A 101 -22.89 29.91 2.98
N ASP A 102 -22.23 29.34 1.98
CA ASP A 102 -22.58 28.06 1.39
C ASP A 102 -21.60 26.99 1.84
N TRP A 103 -22.06 25.95 2.54
CA TRP A 103 -21.32 24.70 2.72
C TRP A 103 -21.71 23.72 1.61
N THR A 104 -20.76 23.28 0.81
CA THR A 104 -20.94 22.15 -0.11
C THR A 104 -20.30 20.91 0.49
N ILE A 105 -21.12 19.90 0.76
CA ILE A 105 -20.73 18.61 1.30
C ILE A 105 -20.87 17.57 0.19
N THR A 106 -19.80 16.86 -0.13
CA THR A 106 -19.87 15.72 -1.05
C THR A 106 -20.19 14.44 -0.27
N LEU A 107 -21.28 13.77 -0.63
CA LEU A 107 -21.81 12.60 0.06
C LEU A 107 -21.79 11.38 -0.85
N LEU A 108 -21.44 10.23 -0.28
CA LEU A 108 -21.54 8.91 -0.90
C LEU A 108 -22.60 8.09 -0.12
N PRO A 109 -23.68 7.60 -0.76
CA PRO A 109 -24.65 6.74 -0.08
C PRO A 109 -24.03 5.40 0.32
N LYS A 110 -24.43 4.87 1.48
CA LYS A 110 -23.96 3.55 1.95
C LYS A 110 -24.84 2.39 1.48
N ASN A 111 -26.12 2.64 1.26
CA ASN A 111 -27.13 1.65 0.91
C ASN A 111 -27.96 2.12 -0.30
N THR A 112 -28.64 1.19 -0.96
CA THR A 112 -29.59 1.46 -2.04
C THR A 112 -31.00 1.67 -1.50
N GLY A 113 -31.90 2.25 -2.32
CA GLY A 113 -33.27 2.58 -1.94
C GLY A 113 -33.46 4.07 -1.62
N ASP A 114 -34.59 4.40 -1.01
CA ASP A 114 -34.92 5.77 -0.65
C ASP A 114 -34.26 6.13 0.69
N LEU A 115 -33.26 7.00 0.63
CA LEU A 115 -32.53 7.54 1.78
C LEU A 115 -32.98 8.97 2.06
N THR A 116 -32.88 9.39 3.32
CA THR A 116 -33.19 10.77 3.71
C THR A 116 -31.94 11.47 4.20
N VAL A 117 -31.58 12.60 3.60
CA VAL A 117 -30.69 13.59 4.20
C VAL A 117 -31.43 14.19 5.39
N PRO A 118 -31.02 13.92 6.64
CA PRO A 118 -31.73 14.40 7.82
C PRO A 118 -31.66 15.92 7.93
N SER A 119 -32.53 16.49 8.78
CA SER A 119 -32.43 17.89 9.19
C SER A 119 -31.10 18.13 9.92
N LEU A 120 -30.31 19.08 9.40
CA LEU A 120 -29.00 19.45 9.95
C LEU A 120 -29.11 20.74 10.75
N ARG A 121 -28.26 20.89 11.76
CA ARG A 121 -28.26 22.06 12.66
C ARG A 121 -27.10 22.99 12.35
N LEU A 122 -27.36 24.29 12.40
CA LEU A 122 -26.36 25.35 12.41
C LEU A 122 -26.74 26.33 13.52
N GLY A 123 -26.05 26.28 14.66
CA GLY A 123 -26.45 27.02 15.86
C GLY A 123 -27.88 26.68 16.30
N SER A 124 -28.76 27.68 16.26
CA SER A 124 -30.20 27.52 16.59
C SER A 124 -31.09 27.14 15.41
N GLU A 125 -30.56 27.17 14.18
CA GLU A 125 -31.31 26.94 12.95
C GLU A 125 -31.25 25.48 12.49
N ARG A 126 -32.23 25.09 11.66
CA ARG A 126 -32.36 23.73 11.14
C ARG A 126 -32.73 23.71 9.67
N SER A 127 -32.05 22.86 8.91
CA SER A 127 -32.39 22.60 7.52
C SER A 127 -33.60 21.67 7.41
N HIS A 128 -34.26 21.71 6.26
CA HIS A 128 -35.28 20.73 5.91
C HIS A 128 -34.65 19.41 5.48
N PRO A 129 -35.25 18.24 5.84
CA PRO A 129 -34.79 16.96 5.34
C PRO A 129 -35.07 16.81 3.84
N ILE A 130 -34.23 16.06 3.13
CA ILE A 130 -34.33 15.85 1.67
C ILE A 130 -34.31 14.36 1.37
N ASN A 131 -35.28 13.88 0.60
CA ASN A 131 -35.32 12.48 0.17
C ASN A 131 -34.50 12.29 -1.11
N ILE A 132 -33.73 11.21 -1.14
CA ILE A 132 -32.82 10.81 -2.21
C ILE A 132 -33.14 9.36 -2.60
N SER A 133 -33.37 9.08 -3.88
CA SER A 133 -33.59 7.73 -4.38
C SER A 133 -32.29 7.19 -4.99
N VAL A 134 -31.72 6.17 -4.34
CA VAL A 134 -30.49 5.50 -4.77
C VAL A 134 -30.84 4.22 -5.52
N ARG A 135 -30.49 4.15 -6.81
CA ARG A 135 -30.88 3.00 -7.65
C ARG A 135 -29.68 2.25 -8.23
N SER A 136 -29.75 0.92 -8.23
CA SER A 136 -28.71 0.04 -8.79
C SER A 136 -28.86 -0.18 -10.30
N ASP A 137 -30.08 -0.09 -10.84
CA ASP A 137 -30.41 -0.33 -12.25
C ASP A 137 -29.93 0.78 -13.20
N LEU A 138 -29.71 2.00 -12.67
CA LEU A 138 -29.12 3.12 -13.39
C LEU A 138 -27.67 2.85 -13.83
N ASN A 139 -26.99 1.88 -13.23
CA ASN A 139 -25.68 1.41 -13.71
C ASN A 139 -25.77 0.41 -14.88
N ASN A 140 -26.92 -0.26 -15.06
CA ASN A 140 -27.09 -1.33 -16.05
C ASN A 140 -27.87 -0.90 -17.32
N ASN A 141 -28.75 0.10 -17.25
CA ASN A 141 -29.65 0.44 -18.37
C ASN A 141 -29.54 1.87 -18.93
N GLY A 142 -28.52 2.64 -18.54
CA GLY A 142 -28.20 3.92 -19.17
C GLY A 142 -26.79 3.88 -19.73
N GLY A 143 -26.63 4.09 -21.04
CA GLY A 143 -25.32 4.14 -21.69
C GLY A 143 -24.31 4.91 -20.84
N SER A 144 -23.12 4.33 -20.70
CA SER A 144 -21.97 4.84 -19.94
C SER A 144 -21.37 6.13 -20.53
N THR A 145 -22.18 6.97 -21.16
CA THR A 145 -21.75 8.16 -21.87
C THR A 145 -21.45 9.26 -20.86
N GLY A 146 -20.17 9.43 -20.55
CA GLY A 146 -19.68 10.63 -19.85
C GLY A 146 -19.42 10.50 -18.35
N LYS A 147 -19.41 9.30 -17.75
CA LYS A 147 -18.90 9.15 -16.36
C LYS A 147 -17.45 9.64 -16.27
N PRO A 148 -17.05 10.40 -15.23
CA PRO A 148 -15.70 10.92 -15.12
C PRO A 148 -14.65 9.82 -14.90
N VAL A 149 -15.01 8.79 -14.12
CA VAL A 149 -14.23 7.57 -13.88
C VAL A 149 -15.15 6.34 -13.82
N MET A 150 -14.66 5.21 -14.32
CA MET A 150 -15.30 3.90 -14.21
C MET A 150 -14.25 2.79 -14.09
N ILE A 151 -14.64 1.63 -13.57
CA ILE A 151 -13.80 0.42 -13.56
C ILE A 151 -14.48 -0.64 -14.44
N GLN A 152 -13.70 -1.25 -15.33
CA GLN A 152 -14.09 -2.42 -16.11
C GLN A 152 -13.17 -3.58 -15.74
N THR A 153 -13.73 -4.78 -15.68
CA THR A 153 -13.01 -6.02 -15.34
C THR A 153 -13.28 -7.06 -16.40
N ASP A 154 -12.27 -7.87 -16.69
CA ASP A 154 -12.33 -8.96 -17.67
C ASP A 154 -11.60 -10.18 -17.10
N ILE A 155 -12.14 -11.37 -17.37
CA ILE A 155 -11.58 -12.66 -16.94
C ILE A 155 -11.46 -13.60 -18.13
N ASN A 156 -10.40 -14.40 -18.15
CA ASN A 156 -10.21 -15.38 -19.22
C ASN A 156 -11.18 -16.57 -19.15
N SER A 157 -11.70 -16.91 -17.98
CA SER A 157 -12.64 -18.02 -17.81
C SER A 157 -13.49 -17.88 -16.55
N GLU A 158 -14.78 -18.23 -16.65
CA GLU A 158 -15.73 -18.30 -15.54
C GLU A 158 -15.69 -19.64 -14.79
N ALA A 159 -15.01 -20.65 -15.35
CA ALA A 159 -14.86 -21.97 -14.73
C ALA A 159 -13.46 -22.53 -14.97
N VAL A 160 -12.73 -22.80 -13.89
CA VAL A 160 -11.35 -23.30 -13.91
C VAL A 160 -11.20 -24.51 -13.00
N TYR A 161 -10.08 -25.22 -13.10
CA TYR A 161 -9.71 -26.25 -12.14
C TYR A 161 -8.96 -25.65 -10.95
N VAL A 162 -8.92 -26.37 -9.82
CA VAL A 162 -8.11 -25.99 -8.67
C VAL A 162 -6.65 -25.78 -9.11
N GLN A 163 -5.98 -24.75 -8.58
CA GLN A 163 -4.60 -24.33 -8.90
C GLN A 163 -4.33 -23.87 -10.34
N GLN A 164 -5.31 -23.93 -11.25
CA GLN A 164 -5.21 -23.37 -12.59
C GLN A 164 -5.15 -21.83 -12.55
N GLU A 165 -4.30 -21.23 -13.39
CA GLU A 165 -4.23 -19.78 -13.53
C GLU A 165 -5.53 -19.18 -14.11
N ILE A 166 -6.06 -18.18 -13.42
CA ILE A 166 -7.04 -17.22 -13.92
C ILE A 166 -6.32 -15.91 -14.23
N LEU A 167 -6.53 -15.38 -15.42
CA LEU A 167 -6.06 -14.05 -15.80
C LEU A 167 -7.19 -13.05 -15.59
N PHE A 168 -6.97 -12.10 -14.68
CA PHE A 168 -7.90 -11.04 -14.36
C PHE A 168 -7.34 -9.70 -14.82
N THR A 169 -8.03 -9.04 -15.73
CA THR A 169 -7.67 -7.71 -16.23
C THR A 169 -8.61 -6.67 -15.64
N MET A 170 -8.05 -5.65 -15.01
CA MET A 170 -8.79 -4.49 -14.52
C MET A 170 -8.37 -3.23 -15.28
N LYS A 171 -9.36 -2.49 -15.77
CA LYS A 171 -9.20 -1.21 -16.46
C LYS A 171 -9.90 -0.12 -15.66
N ILE A 172 -9.15 0.89 -15.24
CA ILE A 172 -9.70 2.12 -14.66
C ILE A 172 -9.75 3.15 -15.79
N LEU A 173 -10.94 3.47 -16.26
CA LEU A 173 -11.14 4.43 -17.34
C LEU A 173 -11.48 5.79 -16.73
N TYR A 174 -10.74 6.84 -17.12
CA TYR A 174 -10.94 8.19 -16.61
C TYR A 174 -10.78 9.25 -17.72
N ARG A 175 -11.52 10.34 -17.61
CA ARG A 175 -11.51 11.44 -18.61
C ARG A 175 -11.39 12.83 -18.01
N VAL A 176 -10.98 12.88 -16.75
CA VAL A 176 -10.78 14.06 -15.92
C VAL A 176 -9.36 14.00 -15.38
N PRO A 177 -8.68 15.15 -15.17
CA PRO A 177 -7.37 15.15 -14.54
C PRO A 177 -7.50 14.59 -13.12
N LEU A 178 -6.79 13.50 -12.86
CA LEU A 178 -6.71 12.86 -11.54
C LEU A 178 -5.53 13.44 -10.79
N TYR A 179 -5.72 13.76 -9.51
CA TYR A 179 -4.60 14.07 -8.62
C TYR A 179 -3.83 12.79 -8.23
N GLU A 180 -2.59 12.97 -7.79
CA GLU A 180 -1.68 11.87 -7.39
C GLU A 180 -2.17 11.09 -6.16
N ASP A 181 -3.12 11.63 -5.40
CA ASP A 181 -3.72 10.99 -4.23
C ASP A 181 -4.78 9.92 -4.56
N SER A 182 -4.91 9.57 -5.84
CA SER A 182 -5.79 8.49 -6.30
C SER A 182 -5.39 7.14 -5.70
N ARG A 183 -6.37 6.40 -5.17
CA ARG A 183 -6.19 5.12 -4.50
C ARG A 183 -7.08 4.05 -5.11
N LEU A 184 -6.54 2.85 -5.17
CA LEU A 184 -7.23 1.63 -5.56
C LEU A 184 -7.20 0.66 -4.37
N THR A 185 -8.32 0.01 -4.11
CA THR A 185 -8.39 -1.07 -3.11
C THR A 185 -7.49 -2.22 -3.57
N PRO A 186 -6.54 -2.71 -2.75
CA PRO A 186 -5.72 -3.87 -3.11
C PRO A 186 -6.59 -5.08 -3.40
N LEU A 187 -6.27 -5.83 -4.46
CA LEU A 187 -6.95 -7.08 -4.77
C LEU A 187 -6.46 -8.17 -3.82
N SER A 188 -7.36 -8.65 -2.96
CA SER A 188 -7.16 -9.78 -2.07
C SER A 188 -8.36 -10.70 -2.19
N ILE A 189 -8.10 -12.00 -2.31
CA ILE A 189 -9.12 -13.02 -2.54
C ILE A 189 -8.84 -14.16 -1.57
N ASP A 190 -9.86 -14.59 -0.83
CA ASP A 190 -9.76 -15.73 0.07
C ASP A 190 -9.53 -17.03 -0.71
N ASN A 191 -8.71 -17.93 -0.18
CA ASN A 191 -8.37 -19.22 -0.80
C ASN A 191 -7.77 -19.11 -2.21
N ALA A 192 -7.16 -17.98 -2.56
CA ALA A 192 -6.41 -17.82 -3.80
C ALA A 192 -5.09 -17.09 -3.60
N ILE A 193 -4.11 -17.44 -4.42
CA ILE A 193 -2.84 -16.70 -4.51
C ILE A 193 -3.02 -15.68 -5.65
N VAL A 194 -2.80 -14.41 -5.33
CA VAL A 194 -2.96 -13.30 -6.29
C VAL A 194 -1.61 -12.65 -6.53
N GLN A 195 -1.23 -12.50 -7.79
CA GLN A 195 0.00 -11.84 -8.20
C GLN A 195 -0.28 -10.85 -9.32
N GLN A 196 0.16 -9.60 -9.18
CA GLN A 196 0.10 -8.64 -10.29
C GLN A 196 1.12 -9.03 -11.36
N LEU A 197 0.71 -8.95 -12.62
CA LEU A 197 1.53 -9.22 -13.79
C LEU A 197 2.03 -7.89 -14.36
N GLY A 198 3.35 -7.70 -14.30
CA GLY A 198 4.01 -6.53 -14.87
C GLY A 198 3.60 -5.20 -14.23
N GLU A 199 3.96 -4.12 -14.92
CA GLU A 199 3.65 -2.75 -14.51
C GLU A 199 2.26 -2.32 -14.99
N THR A 200 1.72 -1.24 -14.40
CA THR A 200 0.46 -0.66 -14.85
C THR A 200 0.62 -0.03 -16.23
N GLU A 201 -0.11 -0.55 -17.21
CA GLU A 201 -0.13 0.01 -18.55
C GLU A 201 -1.04 1.24 -18.63
N LYS A 202 -0.64 2.23 -19.43
CA LYS A 202 -1.37 3.48 -19.62
C LYS A 202 -1.62 3.73 -21.10
N PHE A 203 -2.88 3.87 -21.50
CA PHE A 203 -3.26 4.14 -22.90
C PHE A 203 -4.61 4.86 -22.98
N ASP A 204 -4.99 5.31 -24.18
CA ASP A 204 -6.30 5.89 -24.44
C ASP A 204 -7.21 4.89 -25.16
N THR A 205 -8.52 4.93 -24.87
CA THR A 205 -9.53 4.16 -25.60
C THR A 205 -10.80 4.99 -25.84
N ILE A 206 -11.64 4.51 -26.74
CA ILE A 206 -12.96 5.09 -27.02
C ILE A 206 -14.03 4.09 -26.58
N VAL A 207 -14.84 4.47 -25.59
CA VAL A 207 -16.00 3.70 -25.13
C VAL A 207 -17.26 4.49 -25.43
N ASN A 208 -18.19 3.91 -26.20
CA ASN A 208 -19.46 4.54 -26.56
C ASN A 208 -19.29 5.97 -27.14
N GLY A 209 -18.32 6.14 -28.05
CA GLY A 209 -18.01 7.43 -28.68
C GLY A 209 -17.30 8.45 -27.78
N THR A 210 -16.97 8.08 -26.54
CA THR A 210 -16.28 8.94 -25.57
C THR A 210 -14.85 8.49 -25.38
N ARG A 211 -13.88 9.42 -25.47
CA ARG A 211 -12.46 9.16 -25.19
C ARG A 211 -12.18 9.09 -23.69
N TYR A 212 -11.44 8.07 -23.29
CA TYR A 212 -10.98 7.82 -21.93
C TYR A 212 -9.48 7.51 -21.93
N ASN A 213 -8.77 7.98 -20.92
CA ASN A 213 -7.48 7.43 -20.53
C ASN A 213 -7.75 6.15 -19.70
N VAL A 214 -6.82 5.20 -19.74
CA VAL A 214 -6.95 3.89 -19.09
C VAL A 214 -5.70 3.60 -18.28
N PHE A 215 -5.89 3.20 -17.03
CA PHE A 215 -4.90 2.41 -16.29
C PHE A 215 -5.31 0.94 -16.33
N GLN A 216 -4.46 0.10 -16.92
CA GLN A 216 -4.68 -1.34 -17.01
C GLN A 216 -3.75 -2.08 -16.06
N LEU A 217 -4.34 -2.90 -15.20
CA LEU A 217 -3.64 -3.82 -14.32
C LEU A 217 -4.04 -5.24 -14.69
N GLN A 218 -3.07 -6.14 -14.72
CA GLN A 218 -3.29 -7.56 -14.96
C GLN A 218 -2.86 -8.35 -13.73
N PHE A 219 -3.62 -9.39 -13.41
CA PHE A 219 -3.37 -10.25 -12.27
C PHE A 219 -3.46 -11.72 -12.70
N SER A 220 -2.57 -12.53 -12.15
CA SER A 220 -2.66 -13.98 -12.14
C SER A 220 -3.24 -14.42 -10.79
N ILE A 221 -4.29 -15.21 -10.84
CA ILE A 221 -5.03 -15.69 -9.66
C ILE A 221 -5.04 -17.21 -9.72
N HIS A 222 -4.51 -17.87 -8.68
CA HIS A 222 -4.50 -19.32 -8.54
C HIS A 222 -5.40 -19.76 -7.37
N PRO A 223 -6.58 -20.34 -7.63
CA PRO A 223 -7.44 -20.85 -6.57
C PRO A 223 -6.81 -22.06 -5.88
N GLN A 224 -6.94 -22.15 -4.57
CA GLN A 224 -6.32 -23.21 -3.75
C GLN A 224 -7.32 -24.30 -3.32
N GLN A 225 -8.61 -24.07 -3.54
CA GLN A 225 -9.70 -24.99 -3.16
C GLN A 225 -10.77 -25.04 -4.23
N GLU A 226 -11.45 -26.18 -4.32
CA GLU A 226 -12.66 -26.35 -5.15
C GLU A 226 -13.86 -25.60 -4.54
N GLY A 227 -14.85 -25.28 -5.38
CA GLY A 227 -16.06 -24.57 -5.00
C GLY A 227 -16.19 -23.22 -5.70
N THR A 228 -16.76 -22.25 -5.02
CA THR A 228 -17.01 -20.92 -5.58
C THR A 228 -15.93 -19.95 -5.12
N LEU A 229 -15.20 -19.36 -6.08
CA LEU A 229 -14.25 -18.29 -5.83
C LEU A 229 -14.93 -16.94 -6.13
N GLU A 230 -14.91 -16.01 -5.19
CA GLU A 230 -15.44 -14.67 -5.36
C GLU A 230 -14.31 -13.64 -5.44
N ILE A 231 -14.19 -12.96 -6.59
CA ILE A 231 -13.35 -11.77 -6.73
C ILE A 231 -14.18 -10.58 -6.23
N PRO A 232 -13.77 -9.90 -5.14
CA PRO A 232 -14.57 -8.85 -4.54
C PRO A 232 -14.64 -7.60 -5.42
N SER A 233 -15.68 -6.78 -5.21
CA SER A 233 -15.76 -5.45 -5.81
C SER A 233 -14.59 -4.57 -5.36
N LEU A 234 -13.86 -4.02 -6.32
CA LEU A 234 -12.73 -3.13 -6.09
C LEU A 234 -13.19 -1.67 -6.16
N THR A 235 -12.75 -0.84 -5.22
CA THR A 235 -13.05 0.59 -5.21
C THR A 235 -11.83 1.41 -5.63
N PHE A 236 -12.02 2.28 -6.61
CA PHE A 236 -11.12 3.38 -6.96
C PHE A 236 -11.68 4.69 -6.38
N SER A 237 -10.82 5.48 -5.74
CA SER A 237 -11.16 6.79 -5.19
C SER A 237 -10.08 7.81 -5.51
N GLY A 238 -10.44 9.03 -5.90
CA GLY A 238 -9.48 10.09 -6.14
C GLY A 238 -10.13 11.47 -6.07
N GLN A 239 -9.37 12.51 -6.40
CA GLN A 239 -9.86 13.87 -6.51
C GLN A 239 -9.69 14.40 -7.94
N VAL A 240 -10.61 15.25 -8.39
CA VAL A 240 -10.54 15.93 -9.70
C VAL A 240 -10.45 17.43 -9.53
N ALA A 241 -9.68 18.10 -10.39
CA ALA A 241 -9.57 19.55 -10.40
C ALA A 241 -10.94 20.20 -10.69
N ASN A 242 -11.32 21.19 -9.88
CA ASN A 242 -12.57 21.93 -10.08
C ASN A 242 -12.37 23.01 -11.16
N ASN A 243 -12.84 22.78 -12.38
CA ASN A 243 -12.63 23.68 -13.53
C ASN A 243 -13.58 24.88 -13.58
N ASN A 244 -14.40 25.10 -12.53
CA ASN A 244 -15.48 26.09 -12.51
C ASN A 244 -15.17 27.36 -11.70
N ASP A 245 -13.94 27.59 -11.29
CA ASP A 245 -13.54 28.85 -10.63
C ASP A 245 -12.65 29.72 -11.53
N PRO A 246 -13.22 30.61 -12.36
CA PRO A 246 -12.46 31.52 -13.23
C PRO A 246 -11.65 32.58 -12.46
N PHE A 247 -11.80 32.68 -11.14
CA PHE A 247 -11.07 33.62 -10.28
C PHE A 247 -10.22 32.93 -9.20
N GLY A 248 -9.84 31.66 -9.42
CA GLY A 248 -8.76 30.96 -8.72
C GLY A 248 -8.56 31.40 -7.29
N SER A 249 -9.55 31.18 -6.41
CA SER A 249 -9.35 31.48 -5.01
C SER A 249 -8.27 30.54 -4.48
N ILE A 250 -7.12 31.13 -4.11
CA ILE A 250 -6.00 30.51 -3.38
C ILE A 250 -6.48 29.73 -2.13
N PHE A 251 -7.72 29.95 -1.69
CA PHE A 251 -8.34 29.36 -0.51
C PHE A 251 -9.30 28.17 -0.78
N SER A 252 -9.54 27.78 -2.04
CA SER A 252 -10.35 26.60 -2.38
C SER A 252 -9.51 25.46 -2.94
N SER A 253 -8.59 24.96 -2.12
CA SER A 253 -7.59 23.92 -2.44
C SER A 253 -8.15 22.48 -2.46
N GLY A 254 -9.47 22.28 -2.46
CA GLY A 254 -10.08 20.95 -2.41
C GLY A 254 -10.56 20.48 -3.78
N GLY A 255 -9.95 19.42 -4.32
CA GLY A 255 -10.48 18.73 -5.50
C GLY A 255 -11.83 18.07 -5.20
N LYS A 256 -12.66 17.87 -6.24
CA LYS A 256 -13.94 17.15 -6.08
C LYS A 256 -13.66 15.66 -5.93
N PRO A 257 -14.09 14.99 -4.84
CA PRO A 257 -13.85 13.57 -4.68
C PRO A 257 -14.70 12.77 -5.66
N ILE A 258 -14.08 11.76 -6.25
CA ILE A 258 -14.69 10.83 -7.20
C ILE A 258 -14.45 9.39 -6.71
N VAL A 259 -15.42 8.53 -6.97
CA VAL A 259 -15.36 7.11 -6.61
C VAL A 259 -15.90 6.29 -7.78
N ALA A 260 -15.26 5.16 -8.06
CA ALA A 260 -15.76 4.15 -8.98
C ALA A 260 -15.58 2.77 -8.35
N ARG A 261 -16.50 1.83 -8.65
CA ARG A 261 -16.42 0.45 -8.18
C ARG A 261 -16.52 -0.52 -9.34
N SER A 262 -15.79 -1.64 -9.28
CA SER A 262 -16.01 -2.79 -10.15
C SER A 262 -17.19 -3.63 -9.66
N GLN A 263 -17.73 -4.49 -10.52
CA GLN A 263 -18.64 -5.54 -10.08
C GLN A 263 -17.82 -6.70 -9.47
N PRO A 264 -18.37 -7.41 -8.48
CA PRO A 264 -17.77 -8.68 -8.05
C PRO A 264 -17.87 -9.71 -9.17
N VAL A 265 -16.91 -10.64 -9.22
CA VAL A 265 -16.88 -11.71 -10.22
C VAL A 265 -16.87 -13.06 -9.51
N THR A 266 -17.80 -13.94 -9.89
CA THR A 266 -17.91 -15.29 -9.33
C THR A 266 -17.35 -16.30 -10.33
N ILE A 267 -16.47 -17.19 -9.86
CA ILE A 267 -15.80 -18.20 -10.67
C ILE A 267 -16.05 -19.58 -10.05
N GLU A 268 -16.40 -20.55 -10.90
CA GLU A 268 -16.50 -21.96 -10.51
C GLU A 268 -15.11 -22.61 -10.51
N VAL A 269 -14.67 -23.16 -9.38
CA VAL A 269 -13.43 -23.92 -9.25
C VAL A 269 -13.74 -25.40 -9.13
N LYS A 270 -13.32 -26.17 -10.12
CA LYS A 270 -13.55 -27.61 -10.24
C LYS A 270 -12.43 -28.42 -9.57
N PRO A 271 -12.72 -29.60 -9.00
CA PRO A 271 -11.68 -30.56 -8.63
C PRO A 271 -10.83 -30.95 -9.83
N HIS A 272 -9.61 -31.42 -9.59
CA HIS A 272 -8.85 -32.10 -10.64
C HIS A 272 -9.67 -33.28 -11.22
N PRO A 273 -9.54 -33.58 -12.52
CA PRO A 273 -10.25 -34.69 -13.15
C PRO A 273 -10.04 -36.02 -12.41
N ALA A 274 -11.08 -36.84 -12.34
CA ALA A 274 -11.05 -38.11 -11.61
C ALA A 274 -10.14 -39.17 -12.27
N ASP A 275 -9.86 -39.01 -13.56
CA ASP A 275 -8.97 -39.85 -14.36
C ASP A 275 -7.50 -39.40 -14.33
N TYR A 276 -7.20 -38.28 -13.67
CA TYR A 276 -5.82 -37.83 -13.49
C TYR A 276 -5.05 -38.84 -12.61
N PRO A 277 -3.82 -39.24 -12.99
CA PRO A 277 -3.06 -40.22 -12.23
C PRO A 277 -2.72 -39.69 -10.83
N GLN A 278 -2.43 -40.61 -9.90
CA GLN A 278 -1.97 -40.30 -8.55
C GLN A 278 -0.53 -39.75 -8.57
N GLN A 279 -0.38 -38.52 -9.06
CA GLN A 279 0.85 -37.77 -9.26
C GLN A 279 0.61 -36.30 -8.89
N ASN A 280 1.66 -35.47 -8.95
CA ASN A 280 1.53 -34.03 -8.70
C ASN A 280 0.56 -33.41 -9.72
N TRP A 281 -0.44 -32.68 -9.23
CA TRP A 281 -1.41 -31.98 -10.07
C TRP A 281 -0.77 -30.75 -10.73
N LEU A 282 -0.71 -30.74 -12.07
CA LEU A 282 -0.05 -29.70 -12.86
C LEU A 282 -1.00 -29.16 -13.95
N PRO A 283 -1.93 -28.24 -13.61
CA PRO A 283 -2.83 -27.60 -14.56
C PRO A 283 -2.12 -26.46 -15.31
N ALA A 284 -1.50 -26.78 -16.45
CA ALA A 284 -0.76 -25.82 -17.25
C ALA A 284 -1.44 -25.58 -18.61
N ARG A 285 -1.13 -24.46 -19.26
CA ARG A 285 -1.48 -24.23 -20.67
C ARG A 285 -0.49 -24.87 -21.63
N ASP A 286 0.77 -24.97 -21.20
CA ASP A 286 1.84 -25.68 -21.89
C ASP A 286 2.86 -26.15 -20.85
N LEU A 287 3.49 -27.30 -21.09
CA LEU A 287 4.58 -27.81 -20.25
C LEU A 287 5.66 -28.44 -21.13
N ARG A 288 6.90 -27.97 -20.96
CA ARG A 288 8.06 -28.40 -21.75
C ARG A 288 9.17 -28.91 -20.86
N LEU A 289 9.87 -29.90 -21.37
CA LEU A 289 11.12 -30.41 -20.81
C LEU A 289 12.25 -30.13 -21.78
N GLN A 290 13.34 -29.55 -21.26
CA GLN A 290 14.55 -29.29 -22.01
C GLN A 290 15.73 -30.00 -21.35
N GLU A 291 16.63 -30.54 -22.18
CA GLU A 291 17.85 -31.21 -21.73
C GLU A 291 19.07 -30.52 -22.31
N THR A 292 20.07 -30.26 -21.47
CA THR A 292 21.37 -29.73 -21.88
C THR A 292 22.51 -30.48 -21.17
N TRP A 293 23.69 -30.45 -21.79
CA TRP A 293 24.88 -31.16 -21.33
C TRP A 293 26.07 -30.21 -21.29
N SER A 294 26.96 -30.37 -20.31
CA SER A 294 28.15 -29.54 -20.18
C SER A 294 29.19 -29.77 -21.29
N GLN A 295 29.15 -30.93 -21.94
CA GLN A 295 30.01 -31.29 -23.07
C GLN A 295 29.29 -32.25 -24.03
N PRO A 296 29.74 -32.37 -25.29
CA PRO A 296 29.19 -33.35 -26.24
C PRO A 296 29.30 -34.78 -25.73
N LEU A 297 28.28 -35.59 -26.00
CA LEU A 297 28.23 -36.99 -25.53
C LEU A 297 29.12 -37.94 -26.33
N ASP A 298 29.50 -37.57 -27.55
CA ASP A 298 30.23 -38.45 -28.47
C ASP A 298 31.71 -38.65 -28.08
N SER A 299 32.24 -37.77 -27.24
CA SER A 299 33.64 -37.80 -26.77
C SER A 299 33.78 -38.27 -25.31
N LEU A 300 32.70 -38.74 -24.68
CA LEU A 300 32.68 -39.07 -23.26
C LEU A 300 33.51 -40.34 -22.97
N GLN A 301 34.45 -40.25 -22.05
CA GLN A 301 35.28 -41.37 -21.61
C GLN A 301 34.93 -41.82 -20.18
N ALA A 302 35.32 -43.04 -19.83
CA ALA A 302 35.20 -43.52 -18.45
C ALA A 302 36.09 -42.68 -17.52
N GLY A 303 35.51 -42.17 -16.44
CA GLY A 303 36.17 -41.25 -15.50
C GLY A 303 35.89 -39.77 -15.76
N ASP A 304 35.35 -39.40 -16.93
CA ASP A 304 35.00 -38.01 -17.23
C ASP A 304 33.81 -37.53 -16.38
N ALA A 305 33.85 -36.28 -15.92
CA ALA A 305 32.71 -35.62 -15.29
C ALA A 305 31.88 -34.89 -16.34
N ILE A 306 30.59 -35.22 -16.44
CA ILE A 306 29.63 -34.54 -17.31
C ILE A 306 28.40 -34.11 -16.51
N THR A 307 27.97 -32.86 -16.68
CA THR A 307 26.74 -32.36 -16.04
C THR A 307 25.59 -32.43 -17.03
N ARG A 308 24.50 -33.10 -16.62
CA ARG A 308 23.20 -33.10 -17.30
C ARG A 308 22.28 -32.14 -16.57
N THR A 309 21.75 -31.17 -17.30
CA THR A 309 20.82 -30.16 -16.77
C THR A 309 19.47 -30.35 -17.43
N ILE A 310 18.43 -30.59 -16.61
CA ILE A 310 17.05 -30.69 -17.07
C ILE A 310 16.27 -29.48 -16.58
N THR A 311 15.57 -28.84 -17.50
CA THR A 311 14.72 -27.69 -17.22
C THR A 311 13.26 -28.03 -17.54
N ILE A 312 12.37 -27.83 -16.57
CA ILE A 312 10.93 -27.86 -16.71
C ILE A 312 10.44 -26.42 -16.85
N GLU A 313 9.66 -26.14 -17.89
CA GLU A 313 8.97 -24.86 -18.08
C GLU A 313 7.48 -25.12 -18.19
N ALA A 314 6.66 -24.33 -17.49
CA ALA A 314 5.21 -24.44 -17.56
C ALA A 314 4.53 -23.08 -17.63
N ASP A 315 3.62 -22.93 -18.59
CA ASP A 315 2.78 -21.75 -18.75
C ASP A 315 1.52 -21.88 -17.89
N GLY A 316 1.25 -20.88 -17.05
CA GLY A 316 0.14 -20.87 -16.10
C GLY A 316 0.41 -21.59 -14.78
N LEU A 317 1.68 -21.91 -14.48
CA LEU A 317 2.12 -22.42 -13.18
C LEU A 317 3.32 -21.62 -12.70
N SER A 318 3.39 -21.35 -11.40
CA SER A 318 4.60 -20.84 -10.76
C SER A 318 5.65 -21.92 -10.61
N ALA A 319 6.93 -21.53 -10.52
CA ALA A 319 8.05 -22.44 -10.31
C ALA A 319 7.94 -23.19 -8.96
N ALA A 320 7.22 -22.63 -7.99
CA ALA A 320 6.93 -23.28 -6.70
C ALA A 320 5.96 -24.47 -6.85
N GLN A 321 5.12 -24.49 -7.89
CA GLN A 321 4.24 -25.62 -8.20
C GLN A 321 4.96 -26.72 -8.98
N LEU A 322 6.15 -26.44 -9.53
CA LEU A 322 6.91 -27.41 -10.31
C LEU A 322 7.67 -28.38 -9.39
N PRO A 323 7.38 -29.68 -9.47
CA PRO A 323 8.07 -30.68 -8.67
C PRO A 323 9.53 -30.88 -9.12
N PRO A 324 10.41 -31.34 -8.22
CA PRO A 324 11.79 -31.71 -8.57
C PRO A 324 11.87 -32.77 -9.67
N VAL A 325 12.86 -32.63 -10.56
CA VAL A 325 13.19 -33.64 -11.58
C VAL A 325 13.78 -34.87 -10.92
N PHE A 326 13.04 -35.98 -10.97
CA PHE A 326 13.58 -37.27 -10.54
C PHE A 326 14.54 -37.82 -11.61
N LEU A 327 15.83 -37.80 -11.29
CA LEU A 327 16.89 -38.31 -12.14
C LEU A 327 17.31 -39.69 -11.60
N ALA A 328 16.75 -40.75 -12.17
CA ALA A 328 17.14 -42.11 -11.81
C ALA A 328 18.63 -42.35 -12.11
N GLN A 329 19.34 -42.98 -11.16
CA GLN A 329 20.76 -43.28 -11.29
C GLN A 329 20.98 -44.36 -12.37
N PRO A 330 21.68 -44.05 -13.47
CA PRO A 330 22.01 -45.05 -14.49
C PRO A 330 23.03 -46.07 -13.96
N GLU A 331 22.93 -47.32 -14.42
CA GLU A 331 23.91 -48.35 -14.08
C GLU A 331 25.29 -48.01 -14.67
N GLY A 332 26.35 -48.12 -13.87
CA GLY A 332 27.72 -47.77 -14.31
C GLY A 332 28.01 -46.27 -14.32
N VAL A 333 27.20 -45.46 -13.62
CA VAL A 333 27.39 -44.02 -13.45
C VAL A 333 27.30 -43.66 -11.97
N ASN A 334 28.31 -42.94 -11.47
CA ASN A 334 28.21 -42.24 -10.20
C ASN A 334 27.54 -40.89 -10.46
N SER A 335 26.44 -40.62 -9.78
CA SER A 335 25.64 -39.41 -9.99
C SER A 335 25.55 -38.59 -8.71
N TYR A 336 25.79 -37.28 -8.82
CA TYR A 336 25.76 -36.34 -7.70
C TYR A 336 24.84 -35.17 -8.07
N PRO A 337 23.87 -34.82 -7.21
CA PRO A 337 23.07 -33.60 -7.41
C PRO A 337 23.99 -32.39 -7.53
N ASP A 338 23.71 -31.55 -8.52
CA ASP A 338 24.36 -30.26 -8.74
C ASP A 338 23.34 -29.14 -8.48
N LYS A 339 23.63 -27.90 -8.87
CA LYS A 339 22.79 -26.73 -8.60
C LYS A 339 21.37 -26.89 -9.18
N SER A 340 20.37 -26.72 -8.32
CA SER A 340 18.98 -26.51 -8.72
C SER A 340 18.62 -25.02 -8.71
N GLY A 341 17.71 -24.60 -9.58
CA GLY A 341 17.20 -23.23 -9.65
C GLY A 341 15.71 -23.19 -9.97
N SER A 342 15.05 -22.12 -9.56
CA SER A 342 13.65 -21.85 -9.87
C SER A 342 13.48 -20.37 -10.21
N LYS A 343 12.66 -20.06 -11.21
CA LYS A 343 12.38 -18.69 -11.63
C LYS A 343 10.96 -18.58 -12.13
N ASP A 344 10.27 -17.51 -11.73
CA ASP A 344 9.02 -17.09 -12.33
C ASP A 344 9.26 -15.95 -13.31
N LEU A 345 8.66 -16.08 -14.50
CA LEU A 345 8.60 -15.06 -15.53
C LEU A 345 7.16 -14.56 -15.59
N GLN A 346 6.96 -13.27 -15.33
CA GLN A 346 5.66 -12.63 -15.49
C GLN A 346 5.57 -12.03 -16.89
N THR A 347 4.53 -12.39 -17.65
CA THR A 347 4.22 -11.79 -18.95
C THR A 347 2.77 -11.31 -18.94
N THR A 348 2.38 -10.54 -19.96
CA THR A 348 0.98 -10.15 -20.17
C THR A 348 0.07 -11.34 -20.48
N GLU A 349 0.67 -12.46 -20.87
CA GLU A 349 -0.02 -13.72 -21.13
C GLU A 349 -0.18 -14.56 -19.86
N GLY A 350 0.47 -14.22 -18.73
CA GLY A 350 0.38 -14.95 -17.47
C GLY A 350 1.76 -15.23 -16.83
N ILE A 351 1.77 -16.13 -15.86
CA ILE A 351 3.01 -16.60 -15.22
C ILE A 351 3.57 -17.78 -16.00
N ARG A 352 4.89 -17.77 -16.24
CA ARG A 352 5.67 -18.91 -16.69
C ARG A 352 6.67 -19.30 -15.61
N GLY A 353 6.44 -20.46 -14.99
CA GLY A 353 7.34 -21.06 -14.02
C GLY A 353 8.42 -21.86 -14.71
N GLN A 354 9.65 -21.72 -14.25
CA GLN A 354 10.80 -22.48 -14.70
C GLN A 354 11.49 -23.11 -13.49
N ARG A 355 11.77 -24.41 -13.58
CA ARG A 355 12.61 -25.15 -12.63
C ARG A 355 13.73 -25.85 -13.37
N THR A 356 14.95 -25.74 -12.87
CA THR A 356 16.13 -26.42 -13.40
C THR A 356 16.74 -27.28 -12.32
N ASP A 357 16.99 -28.55 -12.62
CA ASP A 357 17.71 -29.49 -11.77
C ASP A 357 18.88 -30.07 -12.58
N ALA A 358 20.09 -30.00 -12.01
CA ALA A 358 21.32 -30.49 -12.64
C ALA A 358 21.91 -31.68 -11.87
N ILE A 359 22.56 -32.59 -12.58
CA ILE A 359 23.25 -33.75 -12.02
C ILE A 359 24.61 -33.92 -12.68
N ALA A 360 25.65 -33.99 -11.85
CA ALA A 360 26.98 -34.39 -12.28
C ALA A 360 27.04 -35.91 -12.37
N MET A 361 27.50 -36.42 -13.51
CA MET A 361 27.58 -37.84 -13.79
C MET A 361 29.01 -38.21 -14.16
N ILE A 362 29.50 -39.29 -13.56
CA ILE A 362 30.84 -39.84 -13.80
C ILE A 362 30.67 -41.30 -14.23
N PRO A 363 30.75 -41.61 -15.54
CA PRO A 363 30.76 -42.98 -16.00
C PRO A 363 31.94 -43.76 -15.42
N THR A 364 31.69 -44.95 -14.87
CA THR A 364 32.73 -45.77 -14.22
C THR A 364 33.32 -46.84 -15.13
N ARG A 365 32.75 -47.04 -16.33
CA ARG A 365 33.20 -48.04 -17.31
C ARG A 365 32.96 -47.60 -18.74
N ALA A 366 33.77 -48.12 -19.66
CA ALA A 366 33.51 -48.01 -21.08
C ALA A 366 32.30 -48.87 -21.50
N GLY A 367 31.66 -48.49 -22.60
CA GLY A 367 30.54 -49.21 -23.20
C GLY A 367 29.24 -48.40 -23.24
N LYS A 368 28.13 -49.10 -23.42
CA LYS A 368 26.80 -48.49 -23.54
C LYS A 368 26.20 -48.24 -22.16
N ILE A 369 25.84 -46.99 -21.88
CA ILE A 369 25.10 -46.61 -20.68
C ILE A 369 23.69 -46.18 -21.09
N LYS A 370 22.69 -46.79 -20.44
CA LYS A 370 21.28 -46.49 -20.68
C LYS A 370 20.81 -45.38 -19.73
N LEU A 371 20.44 -44.23 -20.29
CA LEU A 371 19.80 -43.14 -19.56
C LEU A 371 18.27 -43.35 -19.59
N PRO A 372 17.61 -43.43 -18.43
CA PRO A 372 16.16 -43.60 -18.36
C PRO A 372 15.42 -42.35 -18.87
N ALA A 373 14.22 -42.56 -19.40
CA ALA A 373 13.32 -41.48 -19.80
C ALA A 373 12.88 -40.65 -18.58
N VAL A 374 12.70 -39.35 -18.78
CA VAL A 374 12.14 -38.44 -17.77
C VAL A 374 10.76 -38.02 -18.25
N LYS A 375 9.73 -38.23 -17.43
CA LYS A 375 8.33 -38.02 -17.80
C LYS A 375 7.61 -37.16 -16.77
N TYR A 376 6.83 -36.21 -17.27
CA TYR A 376 5.91 -35.39 -16.47
C TYR A 376 4.52 -35.48 -17.03
N THR A 377 3.59 -36.01 -16.22
CA THR A 377 2.17 -35.94 -16.54
C THR A 377 1.64 -34.58 -16.10
N TRP A 378 0.88 -33.93 -16.95
CA TRP A 378 0.29 -32.63 -16.70
C TRP A 378 -1.08 -32.55 -17.35
N PHE A 379 -1.91 -31.63 -16.86
CA PHE A 379 -3.23 -31.40 -17.42
C PHE A 379 -3.20 -30.17 -18.30
N ASP A 380 -3.46 -30.35 -19.59
CA ASP A 380 -3.54 -29.28 -20.57
C ASP A 380 -4.88 -28.56 -20.40
N THR A 381 -4.83 -27.37 -19.82
CA THR A 381 -6.00 -26.54 -19.52
C THR A 381 -6.69 -25.98 -20.78
N ILE A 382 -5.99 -25.98 -21.93
CA ILE A 382 -6.54 -25.51 -23.21
C ILE A 382 -7.33 -26.62 -23.87
N THR A 383 -6.75 -27.82 -24.02
CA THR A 383 -7.45 -28.98 -24.61
C THR A 383 -8.33 -29.73 -23.61
N ARG A 384 -8.13 -29.48 -22.31
CA ARG A 384 -8.76 -30.18 -21.17
C ARG A 384 -8.45 -31.68 -21.14
N GLU A 385 -7.22 -32.03 -21.48
CA GLU A 385 -6.76 -33.42 -21.56
C GLU A 385 -5.48 -33.63 -20.74
N THR A 386 -5.30 -34.83 -20.21
CA THR A 386 -4.06 -35.24 -19.57
C THR A 386 -3.00 -35.53 -20.63
N ARG A 387 -1.83 -34.88 -20.53
CA ARG A 387 -0.70 -35.01 -21.46
C ARG A 387 0.58 -35.40 -20.72
N VAL A 388 1.56 -35.90 -21.47
CA VAL A 388 2.87 -36.28 -20.93
C VAL A 388 3.95 -35.52 -21.69
N ALA A 389 4.76 -34.75 -20.97
CA ALA A 389 6.02 -34.22 -21.48
C ALA A 389 7.12 -35.24 -21.19
N GLU A 390 7.95 -35.55 -22.19
CA GLU A 390 8.95 -36.62 -22.09
C GLU A 390 10.29 -36.21 -22.70
N ILE A 391 11.35 -36.45 -21.94
CA ILE A 391 12.70 -36.63 -22.49
C ILE A 391 12.88 -38.14 -22.67
N PRO A 392 13.02 -38.64 -23.91
CA PRO A 392 13.04 -40.07 -24.18
C PRO A 392 14.28 -40.73 -23.58
N GLU A 393 14.21 -42.05 -23.41
CA GLU A 393 15.39 -42.83 -23.05
C GLU A 393 16.47 -42.69 -24.13
N ARG A 394 17.74 -42.69 -23.72
CA ARG A 394 18.87 -42.64 -24.65
C ARG A 394 20.00 -43.54 -24.20
N ILE A 395 20.69 -44.13 -25.17
CA ILE A 395 21.95 -44.85 -24.95
C ILE A 395 23.09 -43.91 -25.27
N ILE A 396 24.00 -43.71 -24.31
CA ILE A 396 25.27 -43.01 -24.51
C ILE A 396 26.40 -44.03 -24.65
N ASN A 397 27.35 -43.77 -25.54
CA ASN A 397 28.53 -44.61 -25.71
C ASN A 397 29.70 -43.95 -24.98
N VAL A 398 30.28 -44.67 -24.01
CA VAL A 398 31.42 -44.22 -23.23
C VAL A 398 32.67 -44.92 -23.74
N ALA A 399 33.66 -44.14 -24.18
CA ALA A 399 34.95 -44.67 -24.58
C ALA A 399 35.78 -45.12 -23.36
N PRO A 400 36.77 -46.02 -23.53
CA PRO A 400 37.76 -46.28 -22.49
C PRO A 400 38.37 -44.98 -22.00
N GLY A 401 38.45 -44.84 -20.67
CA GLY A 401 39.21 -43.75 -20.06
C GLY A 401 40.68 -43.83 -20.47
N ALA A 402 41.36 -42.70 -20.50
CA ALA A 402 42.81 -42.69 -20.56
C ALA A 402 43.35 -43.54 -19.39
N GLU A 403 43.97 -44.67 -19.72
CA GLU A 403 44.78 -45.41 -18.77
C GLU A 403 45.78 -44.41 -18.17
N PRO A 404 45.97 -44.36 -16.84
CA PRO A 404 47.08 -43.58 -16.31
C PRO A 404 48.32 -44.13 -17.02
N GLU A 405 49.03 -43.27 -17.78
CA GLU A 405 50.30 -43.63 -18.38
C GLU A 405 51.12 -44.28 -17.28
N THR A 406 51.26 -45.60 -17.38
CA THR A 406 52.10 -46.35 -16.48
C THR A 406 53.49 -45.91 -16.87
N GLN A 407 54.02 -44.91 -16.18
CA GLN A 407 55.43 -44.58 -16.29
C GLN A 407 56.19 -45.89 -16.09
N PRO A 408 57.11 -46.25 -16.99
CA PRO A 408 57.79 -47.53 -16.89
C PRO A 408 58.48 -47.59 -15.53
N ILE A 409 58.08 -48.58 -14.73
CA ILE A 409 58.81 -48.99 -13.54
C ILE A 409 60.19 -49.40 -14.04
N VAL A 410 61.18 -48.52 -13.84
CA VAL A 410 62.59 -48.87 -13.99
C VAL A 410 62.85 -49.95 -12.96
N THR A 411 62.96 -51.18 -13.45
CA THR A 411 63.45 -52.32 -12.68
C THR A 411 64.93 -52.05 -12.40
N GLN A 412 65.23 -51.52 -11.21
CA GLN A 412 66.60 -51.48 -10.71
C GLN A 412 67.00 -52.90 -10.32
N GLU A 413 68.05 -53.38 -10.98
CA GLU A 413 68.74 -54.60 -10.65
C GLU A 413 69.40 -54.49 -9.26
N LYS A 414 69.16 -55.55 -8.50
CA LYS A 414 69.64 -55.90 -7.17
C LYS A 414 71.11 -55.50 -6.88
N GLN A 415 71.31 -54.67 -5.87
CA GLN A 415 72.51 -54.66 -5.02
C GLN A 415 72.11 -54.91 -3.56
N GLU A 416 72.76 -55.90 -2.95
CA GLU A 416 72.70 -56.27 -1.52
C GLU A 416 74.10 -55.98 -0.91
N PRO A 417 74.28 -55.95 0.42
CA PRO A 417 74.12 -54.76 1.26
C PRO A 417 75.42 -54.42 2.04
N LEU A 418 75.65 -53.15 2.36
CA LEU A 418 76.61 -52.74 3.41
C LEU A 418 75.99 -51.67 4.31
N GLU A 419 75.64 -52.15 5.51
CA GLU A 419 75.57 -51.53 6.83
C GLU A 419 75.36 -50.01 7.03
N CYS A 420 74.25 -49.74 7.72
CA CYS A 420 74.01 -48.74 8.80
C CYS A 420 73.96 -47.24 8.43
N PRO A 421 73.23 -46.40 9.20
CA PRO A 421 72.48 -46.66 10.44
C PRO A 421 70.96 -46.40 10.28
N THR A 422 70.19 -46.96 11.19
CA THR A 422 68.76 -46.67 11.42
C THR A 422 68.48 -45.17 11.52
N PRO A 423 67.59 -44.61 10.67
CA PRO A 423 66.80 -43.44 11.01
C PRO A 423 65.40 -43.91 11.40
N GLU A 424 64.88 -43.30 12.45
CA GLU A 424 63.58 -43.55 13.05
C GLU A 424 62.44 -43.58 12.03
N ILE A 425 61.52 -44.51 12.26
CA ILE A 425 60.16 -44.48 11.72
C ILE A 425 59.54 -43.14 12.13
N HIS A 426 59.53 -42.16 11.22
CA HIS A 426 58.52 -41.12 11.26
C HIS A 426 57.28 -41.67 10.55
N GLU A 427 56.44 -42.34 11.33
CA GLU A 427 55.01 -42.40 11.03
C GLU A 427 54.53 -40.95 10.93
N GLN A 428 54.28 -40.48 9.73
CA GLN A 428 53.51 -39.27 9.52
C GLN A 428 52.04 -39.59 9.80
N THR A 429 51.71 -39.73 11.08
CA THR A 429 50.40 -39.39 11.60
C THR A 429 50.07 -37.96 11.16
N PRO A 430 48.84 -37.67 10.71
CA PRO A 430 48.39 -36.29 10.57
C PRO A 430 48.60 -35.61 11.90
N SER A 431 49.31 -34.48 11.89
CA SER A 431 49.54 -33.66 13.06
C SER A 431 48.20 -33.10 13.57
N GLU A 432 47.50 -33.88 14.41
CA GLU A 432 46.59 -33.36 15.43
C GLU A 432 47.44 -32.64 16.48
N ASN A 433 47.99 -31.48 16.12
CA ASN A 433 48.55 -30.52 17.05
C ASN A 433 48.07 -29.11 16.69
N THR A 434 46.74 -28.96 16.65
CA THR A 434 46.10 -27.78 17.22
C THR A 434 45.66 -28.12 18.65
N SER A 435 46.62 -28.59 19.44
CA SER A 435 46.42 -28.95 20.84
C SER A 435 46.02 -27.71 21.65
N GLY A 436 44.78 -27.73 22.12
CA GLY A 436 44.28 -26.84 23.16
C GLY A 436 44.07 -25.37 22.80
N LEU A 437 44.78 -24.77 21.83
CA LEU A 437 44.70 -23.34 21.59
C LEU A 437 43.34 -22.90 21.05
N TRP A 438 42.79 -23.57 20.03
CA TRP A 438 41.46 -23.19 19.54
C TRP A 438 40.41 -23.45 20.62
N ARG A 439 40.45 -24.60 21.30
CA ARG A 439 39.57 -24.90 22.44
C ARG A 439 39.64 -23.83 23.55
N ASN A 440 40.83 -23.36 23.91
CA ASN A 440 41.02 -22.34 24.93
C ASN A 440 40.49 -20.98 24.45
N ILE A 441 40.72 -20.61 23.18
CA ILE A 441 40.21 -19.37 22.60
C ILE A 441 38.68 -19.43 22.49
N SER A 442 38.09 -20.57 22.09
CA SER A 442 36.63 -20.78 22.06
C SER A 442 36.04 -20.67 23.46
N LEU A 443 36.71 -21.20 24.48
CA LEU A 443 36.26 -21.16 25.88
C LEU A 443 36.37 -19.74 26.45
N ILE A 444 37.43 -18.99 26.11
CA ILE A 444 37.56 -17.56 26.46
C ILE A 444 36.46 -16.75 25.77
N LEU A 445 36.19 -16.97 24.48
CA LEU A 445 35.11 -16.30 23.75
C LEU A 445 33.75 -16.63 24.34
N ALA A 446 33.49 -17.89 24.69
CA ALA A 446 32.24 -18.30 25.32
C ALA A 446 32.06 -17.68 26.71
N LEU A 447 33.12 -17.61 27.52
CA LEU A 447 33.11 -16.93 28.82
C LEU A 447 32.91 -15.42 28.67
N LEU A 448 33.50 -14.80 27.65
CA LEU A 448 33.33 -13.38 27.38
C LEU A 448 31.90 -13.08 26.92
N TRP A 449 31.30 -13.98 26.13
CA TRP A 449 29.88 -13.90 25.73
C TRP A 449 28.92 -14.09 26.91
N LEU A 450 29.24 -15.00 27.83
CA LEU A 450 28.48 -15.17 29.07
C LEU A 450 28.64 -13.97 29.99
N ALA A 451 29.85 -13.38 30.08
CA ALA A 451 30.11 -12.19 30.88
C ALA A 451 29.39 -10.96 30.32
N THR A 452 29.32 -10.78 28.99
CA THR A 452 28.51 -9.72 28.38
C THR A 452 27.03 -9.97 28.59
N GLY A 453 26.55 -11.20 28.48
CA GLY A 453 25.17 -11.58 28.80
C GLY A 453 24.81 -11.32 30.27
N LEU A 454 25.67 -11.71 31.20
CA LEU A 454 25.52 -11.45 32.64
C LEU A 454 25.63 -9.96 32.95
N PHE A 455 26.53 -9.23 32.31
CA PHE A 455 26.63 -7.77 32.46
C PHE A 455 25.35 -7.09 31.98
N TRP A 456 24.79 -7.50 30.84
CA TRP A 456 23.50 -7.01 30.33
C TRP A 456 22.32 -7.40 31.24
N TRP A 457 22.37 -8.61 31.81
CA TRP A 457 21.36 -9.09 32.76
C TRP A 457 21.44 -8.34 34.09
N PHE A 458 22.65 -8.04 34.59
CA PHE A 458 22.85 -7.26 35.80
C PHE A 458 22.63 -5.76 35.61
N THR A 459 22.89 -5.18 34.43
CA THR A 459 22.52 -3.78 34.14
C THR A 459 21.02 -3.62 33.94
N ARG A 460 20.33 -4.62 33.38
CA ARG A 460 18.86 -4.68 33.37
C ARG A 460 18.27 -4.95 34.75
N HIS A 461 18.89 -5.78 35.59
CA HIS A 461 18.42 -6.01 36.96
C HIS A 461 18.77 -4.90 37.94
N LYS A 462 19.79 -4.09 37.70
CA LYS A 462 19.98 -2.81 38.43
C LYS A 462 18.89 -1.77 38.10
N HIS A 463 18.09 -2.00 37.06
CA HIS A 463 16.86 -1.25 36.77
C HIS A 463 15.58 -2.05 37.00
N SER A 464 15.65 -3.20 37.67
CA SER A 464 14.47 -4.01 38.03
C SER A 464 14.42 -4.20 39.54
N ASN A 465 14.26 -3.09 40.25
CA ASN A 465 13.53 -3.11 41.51
C ASN A 465 12.78 -1.79 41.70
N THR A 466 11.69 -1.63 40.93
CA THR A 466 10.57 -0.83 41.39
C THR A 466 9.32 -1.64 41.07
N GLN A 467 8.74 -2.18 42.14
CA GLN A 467 7.44 -2.82 42.16
C GLN A 467 6.40 -1.94 41.47
N SER A 468 5.51 -2.58 40.71
CA SER A 468 4.26 -1.99 40.27
C SER A 468 3.41 -1.63 41.50
N GLU A 469 3.49 -0.37 41.91
CA GLU A 469 2.45 0.30 42.67
C GLU A 469 1.91 1.42 41.77
N SER A 470 0.61 1.34 41.52
CA SER A 470 -0.14 2.28 40.71
C SER A 470 -0.13 3.67 41.37
N VAL A 471 0.74 4.54 40.88
CA VAL A 471 0.69 5.99 41.14
C VAL A 471 0.48 6.69 39.79
N PRO A 472 -0.44 7.67 39.68
CA PRO A 472 -0.67 8.38 38.42
C PRO A 472 0.57 9.18 38.03
N LEU A 473 1.04 9.06 36.78
CA LEU A 473 2.15 9.88 36.28
C LEU A 473 1.79 11.37 36.36
N PRO A 474 2.70 12.24 36.83
CA PRO A 474 2.62 13.67 36.54
C PRO A 474 2.91 13.88 35.05
N LYS A 475 2.18 14.83 34.44
CA LYS A 475 2.37 15.25 33.06
C LYS A 475 3.80 15.79 32.88
N THR A 476 4.70 15.01 32.30
CA THR A 476 5.98 15.54 31.83
C THR A 476 5.67 16.54 30.72
N THR A 477 5.96 17.82 30.96
CA THR A 477 5.75 18.91 30.00
C THR A 477 6.46 18.57 28.68
N SER A 478 5.80 18.79 27.53
CA SER A 478 6.35 18.52 26.18
C SER A 478 7.75 19.12 25.97
N THR A 479 8.06 20.22 26.66
CA THR A 479 9.36 20.89 26.69
C THR A 479 10.50 20.04 27.26
N GLU A 480 10.25 19.23 28.29
CA GLU A 480 11.31 18.38 28.88
C GLU A 480 11.61 17.16 28.02
N ARG A 481 10.59 16.63 27.33
CA ARG A 481 10.74 15.56 26.34
C ARG A 481 11.56 16.00 25.12
N GLU A 482 11.32 17.22 24.64
CA GLU A 482 12.11 17.81 23.54
C GLU A 482 13.57 18.03 23.94
N LYS A 483 13.82 18.57 25.14
CA LYS A 483 15.18 18.80 25.66
C LYS A 483 16.01 17.51 25.72
N ALA A 484 15.41 16.42 26.20
CA ALA A 484 16.06 15.12 26.26
C ALA A 484 16.40 14.60 24.85
N ALA A 485 15.42 14.60 23.94
CA ALA A 485 15.62 14.11 22.57
C ALA A 485 16.68 14.94 21.79
N PHE A 486 16.76 16.26 22.02
CA PHE A 486 17.80 17.09 21.41
C PHE A 486 19.20 16.80 21.98
N SER A 487 19.29 16.47 23.28
CA SER A 487 20.55 16.05 23.90
C SER A 487 21.05 14.73 23.32
N ASP A 488 20.15 13.78 23.09
CA ASP A 488 20.48 12.47 22.51
C ASP A 488 20.91 12.61 21.04
N LEU A 489 20.26 13.49 20.26
CA LEU A 489 20.71 13.85 18.91
C LEU A 489 22.13 14.43 18.92
N LYS A 490 22.42 15.35 19.85
CA LYS A 490 23.76 15.93 19.99
C LYS A 490 24.82 14.86 20.33
N ALA A 491 24.50 13.94 21.23
CA ALA A 491 25.40 12.85 21.58
C ALA A 491 25.68 11.92 20.38
N ALA A 492 24.66 11.60 19.58
CA ALA A 492 24.80 10.77 18.39
C ALA A 492 25.66 11.43 17.29
N CYS A 493 25.53 12.75 17.12
CA CYS A 493 26.39 13.52 16.22
C CYS A 493 27.86 13.55 16.68
N GLN A 494 28.11 13.58 18.00
CA GLN A 494 29.47 13.54 18.56
C GLN A 494 30.13 12.16 18.46
N SER A 495 29.35 11.09 18.45
CA SER A 495 29.85 9.72 18.29
C SER A 495 29.92 9.25 16.83
N GLU A 496 29.60 10.13 15.86
CA GLU A 496 29.53 9.84 14.41
C GLU A 496 28.67 8.59 14.06
N ASP A 497 27.69 8.25 14.91
CA ASP A 497 26.82 7.09 14.69
C ASP A 497 25.68 7.47 13.73
N LEU A 498 25.86 7.20 12.44
CA LEU A 498 24.90 7.58 11.40
C LEU A 498 23.49 7.00 11.64
N HIS A 499 23.38 5.76 12.13
CA HIS A 499 22.09 5.15 12.44
C HIS A 499 21.46 5.79 13.68
N GLY A 500 22.28 6.05 14.71
CA GLY A 500 21.87 6.78 15.91
C GLY A 500 21.40 8.21 15.61
N ILE A 501 22.09 8.93 14.72
CA ILE A 501 21.73 10.29 14.29
C ILE A 501 20.37 10.27 13.60
N ARG A 502 20.15 9.32 12.69
CA ARG A 502 18.88 9.22 11.95
C ARG A 502 17.68 8.91 12.85
N PHE A 503 17.88 8.06 13.85
CA PHE A 503 16.86 7.73 14.85
C PHE A 503 16.57 8.91 15.78
N ASN A 504 17.61 9.49 16.39
CA ASN A 504 17.45 10.58 17.35
C ASN A 504 16.94 11.87 16.71
N LEU A 505 17.26 12.11 15.43
CA LEU A 505 16.71 13.23 14.67
C LEU A 505 15.19 13.08 14.55
N LYS A 506 14.69 11.87 14.31
CA LYS A 506 13.25 11.59 14.20
C LYS A 506 12.55 11.83 15.53
N GLU A 507 13.09 11.27 16.61
CA GLU A 507 12.51 11.40 17.95
C GLU A 507 12.51 12.86 18.42
N TRP A 508 13.58 13.60 18.14
CA TRP A 508 13.61 15.04 18.38
C TRP A 508 12.58 15.78 17.52
N SER A 509 12.46 15.48 16.23
CA SER A 509 11.47 16.13 15.36
C SER A 509 10.03 15.92 15.82
N LEU A 510 9.69 14.70 16.27
CA LEU A 510 8.37 14.39 16.83
C LEU A 510 8.11 15.13 18.14
N ALA A 511 9.11 15.19 19.03
CA ALA A 511 9.02 15.94 20.28
C ALA A 511 8.95 17.46 20.04
N TYR A 512 9.66 17.96 19.03
CA TYR A 512 9.69 19.36 18.65
C TYR A 512 8.37 19.79 18.00
N LEU A 513 7.78 19.01 17.10
CA LEU A 513 6.50 19.36 16.47
C LEU A 513 5.32 19.15 17.43
N ASN A 514 5.45 18.27 18.43
CA ASN A 514 4.43 17.95 19.43
C ASN A 514 3.07 17.60 18.78
N ASP A 515 3.12 16.99 17.60
CA ASP A 515 1.98 16.57 16.79
C ASP A 515 1.95 15.04 16.77
N SER A 516 0.98 14.44 17.45
CA SER A 516 0.84 12.99 17.58
C SER A 516 0.39 12.30 16.29
N THR A 517 0.10 13.05 15.23
CA THR A 517 -0.30 12.51 13.92
C THR A 517 0.90 12.18 13.02
N LEU A 518 2.09 12.69 13.37
CA LEU A 518 3.32 12.46 12.63
C LEU A 518 3.98 11.15 13.08
N VAL A 519 4.31 10.27 12.13
CA VAL A 519 4.89 8.95 12.43
C VAL A 519 6.19 8.69 11.67
N SER A 520 6.41 9.40 10.55
CA SER A 520 7.61 9.29 9.72
C SER A 520 8.48 10.55 9.75
N MET A 521 9.75 10.39 9.37
CA MET A 521 10.67 11.51 9.22
C MET A 521 10.28 12.44 8.08
N ASP A 522 9.83 11.90 6.95
CA ASP A 522 9.46 12.70 5.78
C ASP A 522 8.30 13.65 6.08
N GLN A 523 7.32 13.18 6.85
CA GLN A 523 6.22 14.00 7.36
C GLN A 523 6.72 15.10 8.31
N CYS A 524 7.78 14.85 9.09
CA CYS A 524 8.37 15.88 9.93
C CYS A 524 9.12 16.91 9.09
N LEU A 525 9.90 16.45 8.09
CA LEU A 525 10.66 17.29 7.16
C LEU A 525 9.78 18.21 6.31
N GLU A 526 8.57 17.78 5.93
CA GLU A 526 7.57 18.63 5.27
C GLU A 526 7.05 19.76 6.17
N ARG A 527 7.05 19.56 7.49
CA ARG A 527 6.64 20.58 8.47
C ARG A 527 7.78 21.53 8.81
N PHE A 528 9.04 21.12 8.61
CA PHE A 528 10.18 22.01 8.71
C PHE A 528 10.31 22.81 7.42
N GLU A 529 10.06 24.11 7.44
CA GLU A 529 10.27 25.01 6.29
C GLU A 529 11.77 25.28 5.99
N SER A 530 12.65 24.30 6.26
CA SER A 530 14.10 24.42 6.11
C SER A 530 14.61 23.53 4.98
N ARG A 531 14.90 24.15 3.83
CA ARG A 531 15.51 23.49 2.69
C ARG A 531 16.87 22.85 3.04
N THR A 532 17.66 23.50 3.88
CA THR A 532 18.98 23.02 4.30
C THR A 532 18.88 21.74 5.14
N LEU A 533 17.88 21.62 6.03
CA LEU A 533 17.66 20.41 6.81
C LEU A 533 17.29 19.21 5.91
N ASN A 534 16.44 19.45 4.91
CA ASN A 534 16.03 18.42 3.95
C ASN A 534 17.21 17.91 3.11
N GLU A 535 18.08 18.81 2.66
CA GLU A 535 19.30 18.46 1.92
C GLU A 535 20.27 17.63 2.78
N LEU A 536 20.47 18.00 4.06
CA LEU A 536 21.33 17.26 4.98
C LEU A 536 20.75 15.87 5.35
N CYS A 537 19.43 15.76 5.51
CA CYS A 537 18.77 14.47 5.74
C CYS A 537 18.86 13.55 4.53
N ALA A 538 18.71 14.10 3.30
CA ALA A 538 18.87 13.33 2.08
C ALA A 538 20.32 12.82 1.91
N LEU A 539 21.32 13.61 2.31
CA LEU A 539 22.73 13.18 2.32
C LEU A 539 22.98 12.07 3.36
N LEU A 540 22.36 12.18 4.55
CA LEU A 540 22.40 11.15 5.59
C LEU A 540 21.78 9.83 5.13
N ASP A 541 20.60 9.87 4.52
CA ASP A 541 19.92 8.68 4.01
C ASP A 541 20.68 8.05 2.84
N ASN A 542 21.28 8.85 1.96
CA ASN A 542 22.16 8.33 0.90
C ASN A 542 23.39 7.63 1.47
N LYS A 543 24.02 8.17 2.51
CA LYS A 543 25.19 7.53 3.11
C LYS A 543 24.83 6.22 3.84
N LEU A 544 23.67 6.18 4.47
CA LEU A 544 23.17 4.99 5.20
C LEU A 544 22.71 3.87 4.26
N TYR A 545 22.05 4.21 3.15
CA TYR A 545 21.31 3.21 2.36
C TYR A 545 21.78 3.06 0.90
N SER A 546 22.50 4.03 0.33
CA SER A 546 22.96 3.98 -1.07
C SER A 546 24.48 3.83 -1.24
N GLY A 547 25.22 3.72 -0.13
CA GLY A 547 26.68 3.49 -0.15
C GLY A 547 27.49 4.66 -0.70
N SER A 548 26.94 5.88 -0.66
CA SER A 548 27.62 7.09 -1.15
C SER A 548 28.75 7.52 -0.22
N ASP A 549 29.95 7.76 -0.78
CA ASP A 549 31.13 8.20 -0.02
C ASP A 549 31.22 9.74 0.16
N LYS A 550 30.10 10.46 -0.03
CA LYS A 550 30.08 11.91 0.20
C LYS A 550 30.23 12.21 1.70
N PRO A 551 31.10 13.17 2.08
CA PRO A 551 31.19 13.61 3.46
C PRO A 551 29.89 14.33 3.87
N ILE A 552 29.41 14.04 5.07
CA ILE A 552 28.25 14.72 5.66
C ILE A 552 28.78 15.70 6.70
N ASP A 553 28.31 16.92 6.64
CA ASP A 553 28.59 17.94 7.64
C ASP A 553 27.62 17.80 8.82
N LEU A 554 28.01 16.99 9.81
CA LEU A 554 27.22 16.72 11.02
C LEU A 554 27.11 17.94 11.94
N ASP A 555 28.10 18.82 11.92
CA ASP A 555 28.10 20.06 12.69
C ASP A 555 27.05 21.04 12.15
N ASN A 556 26.96 21.15 10.82
CA ASN A 556 25.91 21.94 10.16
C ASN A 556 24.51 21.38 10.43
N LEU A 557 24.34 20.06 10.49
CA LEU A 557 23.05 19.43 10.86
C LEU A 557 22.61 19.85 12.26
N LEU A 558 23.52 19.80 13.23
CA LEU A 558 23.24 20.26 14.60
C LEU A 558 22.99 21.77 14.65
N GLU A 559 23.73 22.56 13.88
CA GLU A 559 23.56 24.01 13.84
C GLU A 559 22.15 24.39 13.35
N VAL A 560 21.69 23.79 12.25
CA VAL A 560 20.34 24.01 11.69
C VAL A 560 19.26 23.61 12.70
N CYS A 561 19.39 22.44 13.34
CA CYS A 561 18.42 22.01 14.36
C CYS A 561 18.41 22.96 15.57
N SER A 562 19.57 23.48 15.98
CA SER A 562 19.69 24.45 17.07
C SER A 562 19.07 25.81 16.73
N LYS A 563 19.13 26.24 15.47
CA LYS A 563 18.50 27.48 14.98
C LYS A 563 16.97 27.37 15.03
N LEU A 564 16.42 26.28 14.50
CA LEU A 564 14.98 25.99 14.57
C LEU A 564 14.46 26.02 16.02
N ARG A 565 15.23 25.42 16.94
CA ARG A 565 14.90 25.42 18.38
C ARG A 565 14.87 26.82 19.01
N LYS A 566 15.78 27.71 18.59
CA LYS A 566 15.84 29.11 19.04
C LYS A 566 14.71 29.95 18.46
N GLU A 567 14.27 29.66 17.24
CA GLU A 567 13.14 30.37 16.60
C GLU A 567 11.82 30.06 17.31
N LYS A 568 11.56 28.79 17.64
CA LYS A 568 10.35 28.39 18.38
C LYS A 568 10.25 28.99 19.79
N THR A 569 11.38 29.12 20.48
CA THR A 569 11.41 29.75 21.81
C THR A 569 11.12 31.25 21.75
N LYS A 570 11.49 31.91 20.64
CA LYS A 570 11.25 33.34 20.40
C LYS A 570 9.80 33.67 20.02
N ASP A 571 9.11 32.77 19.31
CA ASP A 571 7.67 32.92 19.04
C ASP A 571 6.83 32.71 20.31
N SER A 572 7.22 31.78 21.19
CA SER A 572 6.50 31.58 22.46
C SER A 572 6.59 32.77 23.42
N SER A 573 7.66 33.59 23.36
CA SER A 573 7.80 34.80 24.18
C SER A 573 7.05 36.01 23.63
N LYS A 574 6.68 36.01 22.34
CA LYS A 574 5.86 37.07 21.74
C LYS A 574 4.37 36.91 22.06
N ASP A 575 3.89 35.67 22.15
CA ASP A 575 2.51 35.38 22.56
C ASP A 575 2.27 35.65 24.06
N SER A 576 3.30 35.59 24.91
CA SER A 576 3.14 35.93 26.33
C SER A 576 3.03 37.43 26.61
N ASP A 577 3.54 38.30 25.73
CA ASP A 577 3.51 39.77 25.89
C ASP A 577 2.17 40.39 25.45
N LEU A 578 1.30 39.64 24.76
CA LEU A 578 -0.01 40.11 24.28
C LEU A 578 -1.17 39.81 25.25
N ASN A 579 -0.90 39.15 26.37
CA ASN A 579 -1.94 38.70 27.32
C ASN A 579 -2.18 39.64 28.53
N ASP A 580 -1.51 40.79 28.61
CA ASP A 580 -1.55 41.67 29.81
C ASP A 580 -2.32 42.99 29.61
N ILE A 581 -3.31 43.02 28.71
CA ILE A 581 -4.18 44.19 28.51
C ILE A 581 -5.63 43.85 28.87
N TYR A 582 -5.92 43.59 30.15
CA TYR A 582 -7.21 43.90 30.81
C TYR A 582 -7.01 43.78 32.34
N PRO A 583 -7.14 44.87 33.14
CA PRO A 583 -7.29 44.75 34.59
C PRO A 583 -8.73 44.37 34.94
N GLU A 584 -8.90 43.64 36.05
CA GLU A 584 -10.18 43.22 36.64
C GLU A 584 -11.17 44.37 36.93
#